data_AF-A0A7V3BJ33-F1
#
_entry.id   AF-A0A7V3BJ33-F1
#
_cell.length_a   1.000
_cell.length_b   1.000
_cell.length_c   1.000
_cell.angle_alpha   90.00
_cell.angle_beta   90.00
_cell.angle_gamma   90.00
#
_symmetry.space_group_name_H-M   'P 1'
#
loop_
_entity.id
_entity.type
_entity.pdbx_description
1 polymer ?
#
loop_
_entity_poly.entity_id
_entity_poly.type
_entity_poly.pdbx_seq_one_letter_code
_entity_poly.pdbx_strand_id
1 'polypeptide(L)' 'MAATLGRPVHPQRGWEILQRLGFLPTVPRPRHAKADPAVQAALKKSFPR' A
#
# COMPACT_ATOMS: atom_id res chain seq x y z
N MET A 1 -12.64 8.68 10.87
CA MET A 1 -12.68 8.35 12.32
C MET A 1 -13.11 9.52 13.18
N ALA A 2 -12.49 10.71 13.10
CA ALA A 2 -12.95 11.87 13.89
C ALA A 2 -14.39 12.31 13.54
N ALA A 3 -14.72 12.36 12.25
CA ALA A 3 -16.05 12.74 11.77
C ALA A 3 -17.19 11.81 12.22
N THR A 4 -16.90 10.54 12.54
CA THR A 4 -17.90 9.56 12.99
C THR A 4 -18.02 9.44 14.52
N LEU A 5 -17.03 9.91 15.28
CA LEU A 5 -16.95 9.72 16.74
C LEU A 5 -17.44 10.93 17.55
N GLY A 6 -17.81 12.04 16.90
CA GLY A 6 -18.29 13.26 17.57
C GLY A 6 -17.24 13.97 18.43
N ARG A 7 -15.97 13.55 18.38
CA ARG A 7 -14.84 14.13 19.12
C ARG A 7 -13.59 14.19 18.25
N PRO A 8 -12.69 15.18 18.46
CA PRO A 8 -11.42 15.22 17.75
C PRO A 8 -10.59 13.98 18.07
N VAL A 9 -10.00 13.40 17.04
CA VAL A 9 -9.05 12.29 17.15
C VAL A 9 -7.70 12.79 16.68
N HIS A 10 -6.67 12.59 17.50
CA HIS A 10 -5.31 12.98 17.14
C HIS A 10 -4.83 12.20 15.90
N PRO A 11 -4.24 12.85 14.87
CA PRO A 11 -3.81 12.18 13.64
C PRO A 11 -2.91 10.97 13.85
N GLN A 12 -2.03 11.01 14.87
CA GLN A 12 -1.16 9.90 15.28
C GLN A 12 -1.93 8.59 15.49
N ARG A 13 -3.19 8.66 15.93
CA ARG A 13 -3.98 7.46 16.22
C ARG A 13 -4.25 6.62 14.97
N GLY A 14 -4.34 7.25 13.80
CA GLY A 14 -4.46 6.55 12.53
C GLY A 14 -3.20 5.73 12.22
N TRP A 15 -2.03 6.32 12.45
CA TRP A 15 -0.74 5.66 12.24
C TRP A 15 -0.55 4.45 13.17
N GLU A 16 -0.87 4.60 14.45
CA GLU A 16 -0.79 3.50 15.43
C GLU A 16 -1.69 2.30 15.05
N ILE A 17 -2.88 2.57 14.49
CA ILE A 17 -3.78 1.53 14.02
C ILE A 17 -3.19 0.81 12.80
N LEU A 18 -2.63 1.55 11.85
CA LEU A 18 -1.97 0.95 10.68
C LEU A 18 -0.82 0.02 11.11
N GLN A 19 0.00 0.44 12.06
CA GLN A 19 1.07 -0.41 12.62
C GLN A 19 0.52 -1.68 13.28
N ARG A 20 -0.52 -1.56 14.13
CA ARG A 20 -1.15 -2.73 14.80
C ARG A 20 -1.74 -3.74 13.83
N LEU A 21 -2.27 -3.26 12.71
CA LEU A 21 -2.82 -4.09 11.65
C LEU A 21 -1.74 -4.67 10.71
N GLY A 22 -0.46 -4.38 10.95
CA GLY A 22 0.65 -4.85 10.12
C GLY A 22 0.78 -4.14 8.78
N PHE A 23 0.09 -3.01 8.58
CA PHE A 23 0.27 -2.20 7.39
C PHE A 23 1.56 -1.42 7.50
N LEU A 24 2.54 -1.81 6.69
CA LEU A 24 3.80 -1.10 6.53
C LEU A 24 3.76 -0.28 5.24
N PRO A 25 4.34 0.94 5.22
CA PRO A 25 4.55 1.69 3.99
C PRO A 25 5.34 0.82 3.01
N THR A 26 4.66 0.35 1.97
CA THR A 26 5.28 -0.46 0.93
C THR A 26 5.64 0.45 -0.23
N VAL A 27 6.94 0.65 -0.46
CA VAL A 27 7.41 1.36 -1.65
C VAL A 27 7.39 0.38 -2.83
N PRO A 28 6.81 0.76 -3.99
CA PRO A 28 6.92 -0.05 -5.19
C PRO A 28 8.40 -0.34 -5.48
N ARG A 29 8.73 -1.61 -5.74
CA ARG A 29 10.08 -2.00 -6.16
C ARG A 29 10.49 -1.13 -7.36
N PRO A 30 11.70 -0.56 -7.40
CA PRO A 30 12.20 0.13 -8.57
C PRO A 30 12.05 -0.73 -9.83
N ARG A 31 11.63 -0.11 -10.94
CA ARG A 31 11.56 -0.81 -12.22
C ARG A 31 12.98 -1.13 -12.68
N HIS A 32 13.22 -2.39 -13.02
CA HIS A 32 14.50 -2.81 -13.58
C HIS A 32 14.69 -2.17 -14.97
N ALA A 33 15.79 -1.44 -15.17
CA ALA A 33 16.00 -0.61 -16.38
C ALA A 33 15.99 -1.40 -17.71
N LYS A 34 16.41 -2.67 -17.68
CA LYS A 34 16.44 -3.56 -18.86
C LYS A 34 15.18 -4.39 -19.06
N ALA A 35 14.15 -4.21 -18.22
CA ALA A 35 12.95 -5.01 -18.35
C ALA A 35 12.06 -4.50 -19.48
N ASP A 36 11.63 -5.41 -20.36
CA ASP A 36 10.62 -5.11 -21.37
C ASP A 36 9.25 -4.86 -20.69
N PRO A 37 8.66 -3.66 -20.84
CA PRO A 37 7.36 -3.33 -20.26
C PRO A 37 6.22 -4.25 -20.72
N ALA A 38 6.24 -4.72 -21.97
CA ALA A 38 5.21 -5.57 -22.54
C ALA A 38 5.24 -6.98 -21.92
N VAL A 39 6.44 -7.55 -21.78
CA VAL A 39 6.66 -8.84 -21.13
C VAL A 39 6.26 -8.79 -19.65
N GLN A 40 6.60 -7.72 -18.94
CA GLN A 40 6.18 -7.55 -17.54
C GLN A 40 4.66 -7.46 -17.38
N ALA A 41 3.97 -6.78 -18.29
CA ALA A 41 2.51 -6.65 -18.24
C ALA A 41 1.81 -7.99 -18.48
N ALA A 42 2.28 -8.77 -19.46
CA ALA A 42 1.77 -10.10 -19.74
C ALA A 42 1.98 -11.08 -18.57
N LEU A 43 3.16 -11.03 -17.93
CA LEU A 43 3.46 -11.86 -16.76
C LEU A 43 2.55 -11.50 -15.57
N LYS A 44 2.41 -10.21 -15.25
CA LYS A 44 1.53 -9.77 -14.14
C LYS A 44 0.07 -10.16 -14.33
N LYS A 45 -0.40 -10.24 -15.57
CA LYS A 45 -1.79 -10.61 -15.90
C LYS A 45 -2.04 -12.12 -15.78
N SER A 46 -1.02 -12.94 -15.98
CA SER A 46 -1.10 -14.40 -16.00
C SER A 46 -0.74 -15.08 -14.67
N PHE A 47 -0.15 -14.33 -13.72
CA PHE A 47 0.14 -14.87 -12.39
C PHE A 47 -1.16 -15.20 -11.64
N PRO A 48 -1.35 -16.45 -11.18
CA PRO A 48 -2.48 -16.80 -10.33
C PRO A 48 -2.40 -16.02 -9.01
N ARG A 49 -3.56 -15.57 -8.50
CA ARG A 49 -3.66 -14.86 -7.23
C ARG A 49 -3.50 -15.79 -6.04
#